data_AF-A0A955SYN7-F1
#
_entry.id   AF-A0A955SYN7-F1
#
_cell.length_a   1.000
_cell.length_b   1.000
_cell.length_c   1.000
_cell.angle_alpha   90.00
_cell.angle_beta   90.00
_cell.angle_gamma   90.00
#
_symmetry.space_group_name_H-M   'P 1'
#
loop_
_entity.id
_entity.type
_entity.pdbx_description
1 polymer ?
#
loop_
_entity_poly.entity_id
_entity_poly.type
_entity_poly.pdbx_seq_one_letter_code
_entity_poly.pdbx_strand_id
1 'polypeptide(L)'
;EEVTMDLLSHGQERFRIYCAPCHGELGNGKGSIVQRGFPEAASYHQDRLRNAPDGYLFDVITNGYGKMMPWRSQIPVGDRWAIIAYIRALQLSQHTQVALLSDQEKKQLEGTP
;
A
#
# COMPACT_ATOMS: atom_id res chain seq x y z
N GLU A 1 -2.29 16.26 8.37
CA GLU A 1 -0.84 16.43 8.12
C GLU A 1 -0.64 16.31 6.62
N GLU A 2 0.24 17.11 6.03
CA GLU A 2 0.49 17.11 4.59
C GLU A 2 1.26 15.85 4.18
N VAL A 3 0.90 15.23 3.05
CA VAL A 3 1.63 14.07 2.52
C VAL A 3 2.88 14.58 1.81
N THR A 4 4.05 14.36 2.41
CA THR A 4 5.35 14.76 1.86
C THR A 4 6.10 13.57 1.25
N MET A 5 7.12 13.85 0.45
CA MET A 5 8.00 12.80 -0.10
C MET A 5 8.75 12.06 1.01
N ASP A 6 9.17 12.75 2.08
CA ASP A 6 9.82 12.12 3.23
C ASP A 6 8.88 11.16 3.95
N LEU A 7 7.60 11.54 4.12
CA LEU A 7 6.58 10.67 4.69
C LEU A 7 6.36 9.42 3.83
N LEU A 8 6.28 9.59 2.50
CA LEU A 8 6.11 8.48 1.56
C LEU A 8 7.33 7.55 1.54
N SER A 9 8.54 8.10 1.59
CA SER A 9 9.78 7.33 1.62
C SER A 9 9.91 6.53 2.93
N HIS A 10 9.63 7.16 4.07
CA HIS A 10 9.53 6.48 5.35
C HIS A 10 8.45 5.39 5.32
N GLY A 11 7.25 5.72 4.84
CA GLY A 11 6.15 4.77 4.67
C GLY A 11 6.52 3.56 3.81
N GLN A 12 7.26 3.76 2.72
CA GLN A 12 7.79 2.71 1.86
C GLN A 12 8.75 1.79 2.63
N GLU A 13 9.68 2.35 3.39
CA GLU A 13 10.64 1.57 4.18
C GLU A 13 9.90 0.67 5.18
N ARG A 14 8.97 1.26 5.96
CA ARG A 14 8.19 0.50 6.94
C ARG A 14 7.29 -0.54 6.27
N PHE A 15 6.68 -0.22 5.13
CA PHE A 15 5.89 -1.16 4.34
C PHE A 15 6.71 -2.38 3.91
N ARG A 16 7.93 -2.17 3.40
CA ARG A 16 8.83 -3.25 2.98
C ARG A 16 9.18 -4.20 4.12
N ILE A 17 9.34 -3.66 5.33
CA ILE A 17 9.71 -4.44 6.52
C ILE A 17 8.52 -5.28 7.02
N TYR A 18 7.34 -4.68 7.18
CA TYR A 18 6.22 -5.33 7.88
C TYR A 18 5.12 -5.89 6.97
N CYS A 19 4.94 -5.32 5.78
CA CYS A 19 3.77 -5.58 4.93
C CYS A 19 4.12 -6.39 3.68
N ALA A 20 5.20 -6.02 2.98
CA ALA A 20 5.59 -6.64 1.73
C ALA A 20 5.84 -8.16 1.78
N PRO A 21 6.37 -8.75 2.87
CA PRO A 21 6.54 -10.21 2.94
C PRO A 21 5.24 -10.99 2.74
N CYS A 22 4.10 -10.42 3.16
CA CYS A 22 2.77 -11.01 3.01
C CYS A 22 2.01 -10.45 1.79
N HIS A 23 1.99 -9.12 1.63
CA HIS A 23 1.17 -8.42 0.62
C HIS A 23 1.89 -8.17 -0.71
N GLY A 24 3.19 -8.48 -0.80
CA GLY A 24 4.03 -8.22 -1.96
C GLY A 24 4.50 -6.77 -2.06
N GLU A 25 5.65 -6.56 -2.71
CA GLU A 25 6.23 -5.22 -2.95
C GLU A 25 5.28 -4.31 -3.74
N LEU A 26 4.49 -4.90 -4.64
CA LEU A 26 3.48 -4.21 -5.44
C LEU A 26 2.12 -4.14 -4.76
N GLY A 27 1.97 -4.66 -3.54
CA GLY A 27 0.69 -4.68 -2.84
C GLY A 27 -0.39 -5.60 -3.45
N ASN A 28 0.02 -6.57 -4.27
CA ASN A 28 -0.87 -7.43 -5.05
C ASN A 28 -1.29 -8.73 -4.34
N GLY A 29 -0.95 -8.90 -3.05
CA GLY A 29 -1.26 -10.08 -2.25
C GLY A 29 -0.28 -11.24 -2.41
N LYS A 30 0.74 -11.12 -3.28
CA LYS A 30 1.66 -12.19 -3.65
C LYS A 30 3.03 -12.06 -3.00
N GLY A 31 3.04 -11.86 -1.67
CA GLY A 31 4.26 -11.76 -0.88
C GLY A 31 5.11 -13.03 -0.90
N SER A 32 6.37 -12.91 -0.48
CA SER A 32 7.34 -14.02 -0.49
C SER A 32 6.91 -15.20 0.38
N ILE A 33 6.13 -14.99 1.45
CA ILE A 33 5.63 -16.10 2.28
C ILE A 33 4.48 -16.87 1.61
N VAL A 34 3.69 -16.21 0.75
CA VAL A 34 2.60 -16.84 0.00
C VAL A 34 3.16 -17.88 -0.96
N GLN A 35 4.30 -17.57 -1.59
CA GLN A 35 5.05 -18.51 -2.43
C GLN A 35 5.56 -19.74 -1.66
N ARG A 36 5.56 -19.69 -0.32
CA ARG A 36 5.98 -20.78 0.58
C ARG A 36 4.79 -21.54 1.19
N GLY A 37 3.57 -21.34 0.67
CA GLY A 37 2.37 -22.07 1.10
C GLY A 37 1.52 -21.38 2.16
N PHE A 38 1.84 -20.13 2.54
CA PHE A 38 0.94 -19.33 3.37
C PHE A 38 -0.28 -18.86 2.56
N PRO A 39 -1.45 -18.64 3.20
CA PRO A 39 -2.62 -18.10 2.52
C PRO A 39 -2.34 -16.76 1.85
N GLU A 40 -2.93 -16.54 0.68
CA GLU A 40 -2.80 -15.27 -0.05
C GLU A 40 -3.35 -14.12 0.79
N ALA A 41 -2.58 -13.03 0.86
CA ALA A 41 -3.01 -11.82 1.52
C ALA A 41 -3.93 -11.01 0.60
N ALA A 42 -4.75 -10.13 1.16
CA ALA A 42 -5.58 -9.25 0.34
C ALA A 42 -4.70 -8.31 -0.52
N SER A 43 -5.04 -8.18 -1.80
CA SER A 43 -4.45 -7.19 -2.69
C SER A 43 -5.02 -5.81 -2.37
N TYR A 44 -4.16 -4.82 -2.15
CA TYR A 44 -4.58 -3.44 -1.87
C TYR A 44 -5.28 -2.78 -3.06
N HIS A 45 -5.18 -3.37 -4.25
CA HIS A 45 -5.78 -2.90 -5.50
C HIS A 45 -7.25 -3.28 -5.66
N GLN A 46 -7.79 -4.15 -4.79
CA GLN A 46 -9.21 -4.48 -4.79
C GLN A 46 -10.06 -3.22 -4.53
N ASP A 47 -11.13 -3.03 -5.30
CA ASP A 47 -12.02 -1.86 -5.18
C ASP A 47 -12.51 -1.63 -3.75
N ARG A 48 -12.83 -2.71 -3.03
CA ARG A 48 -13.22 -2.64 -1.62
C ARG A 48 -12.17 -1.96 -0.75
N LEU A 49 -10.88 -2.26 -0.96
CA LEU A 49 -9.77 -1.70 -0.18
C LEU A 49 -9.33 -0.32 -0.68
N ARG A 50 -9.48 -0.03 -1.98
CA ARG A 50 -9.28 1.32 -2.51
C ARG A 50 -10.31 2.29 -1.92
N ASN A 51 -11.56 1.87 -1.81
CA ASN A 51 -12.65 2.67 -1.26
C ASN A 51 -12.81 2.56 0.27
N ALA A 52 -12.01 1.73 0.94
CA ALA A 52 -12.05 1.64 2.40
C ALA A 52 -11.58 2.97 3.01
N PRO A 53 -12.12 3.42 4.15
CA PRO A 53 -11.60 4.59 4.85
C PRO A 53 -10.20 4.30 5.43
N ASP A 54 -9.35 5.32 5.54
CA ASP A 54 -7.99 5.12 6.10
C ASP A 54 -8.02 4.57 7.53
N GLY A 55 -9.03 4.95 8.32
CA GLY A 55 -9.23 4.42 9.67
C GLY A 55 -9.44 2.90 9.70
N TYR A 56 -10.03 2.29 8.66
CA TYR A 56 -10.12 0.84 8.55
C TYR A 56 -8.74 0.22 8.34
N LEU A 57 -7.91 0.79 7.46
CA LEU A 57 -6.54 0.31 7.25
C LEU A 57 -5.69 0.45 8.53
N PHE A 58 -5.85 1.57 9.24
CA PHE A 58 -5.19 1.80 10.53
C PHE A 58 -5.60 0.76 11.58
N ASP A 59 -6.89 0.46 11.67
CA ASP A 59 -7.41 -0.56 12.59
C ASP A 59 -6.86 -1.95 12.24
N VAL A 60 -6.87 -2.34 10.96
CA VAL A 60 -6.32 -3.63 10.51
C VAL A 60 -4.82 -3.75 10.82
N ILE A 61 -4.03 -2.70 10.62
CA ILE A 61 -2.60 -2.71 10.99
C ILE A 61 -2.44 -2.86 12.52
N THR A 62 -3.27 -2.16 13.28
CA THR A 62 -3.18 -2.10 14.76
C THR A 62 -3.64 -3.41 15.40
N ASN A 63 -4.78 -3.94 14.97
CA ASN A 63 -5.52 -4.98 15.64
C ASN A 63 -5.54 -6.32 14.88
N GLY A 64 -5.03 -6.34 13.65
CA GLY A 64 -5.09 -7.52 12.78
C GLY A 64 -6.47 -7.68 12.14
N TYR A 65 -6.60 -8.64 11.23
CA TYR A 65 -7.86 -8.96 10.57
C TYR A 65 -7.82 -10.37 9.98
N GLY A 66 -8.79 -11.22 10.32
CA GLY A 66 -8.81 -12.60 9.89
C GLY A 66 -7.52 -13.34 10.30
N LYS A 67 -6.69 -13.72 9.33
CA LYS A 67 -5.39 -14.39 9.55
C LYS A 67 -4.21 -13.42 9.71
N MET A 68 -4.42 -12.12 9.49
CA MET A 68 -3.38 -11.11 9.66
C MET A 68 -3.18 -10.79 11.14
N MET A 69 -1.95 -10.95 11.63
CA MET A 69 -1.57 -10.64 13.01
C MET A 69 -1.60 -9.13 13.28
N PRO A 70 -1.90 -8.69 14.53
CA PRO A 70 -1.78 -7.29 14.92
C PRO A 70 -0.33 -6.83 14.96
N TRP A 71 -0.07 -5.58 14.57
CA TRP A 71 1.27 -4.96 14.62
C TRP A 71 1.41 -3.87 15.67
N ARG A 72 0.42 -3.65 16.54
CA ARG A 72 0.39 -2.53 17.49
C ARG A 72 1.62 -2.42 18.40
N SER A 73 2.26 -3.53 18.72
CA SER A 73 3.45 -3.60 19.57
C SER A 73 4.77 -3.37 18.83
N GLN A 74 4.78 -3.50 17.50
CA GLN A 74 6.00 -3.42 16.68
C GLN A 74 6.05 -2.14 15.84
N ILE A 75 4.89 -1.59 15.46
CA ILE A 75 4.80 -0.41 14.59
C ILE A 75 4.24 0.77 15.40
N PRO A 76 5.02 1.83 15.64
CA PRO A 76 4.55 3.07 16.26
C PRO A 76 3.37 3.69 15.50
N VAL A 77 2.54 4.49 16.17
CA VAL A 77 1.32 5.08 15.55
C VAL A 77 1.65 5.91 14.31
N GLY A 78 2.70 6.75 14.34
CA GLY A 78 3.12 7.56 13.19
C GLY A 78 3.51 6.70 11.97
N ASP A 79 4.26 5.62 12.20
CA ASP A 79 4.64 4.68 11.15
C ASP A 79 3.45 4.00 10.49
N ARG A 80 2.37 3.72 11.24
CA ARG A 80 1.14 3.14 10.66
C ARG A 80 0.51 4.11 9.66
N TRP A 81 0.46 5.40 9.97
CA TRP A 81 -0.03 6.42 9.05
C TRP A 81 0.88 6.61 7.84
N ALA A 82 2.21 6.58 8.02
CA ALA A 82 3.16 6.60 6.91
C ALA A 82 2.98 5.40 5.97
N ILE A 83 2.80 4.19 6.53
CA ILE A 83 2.49 2.97 5.75
C ILE A 83 1.20 3.16 4.96
N ILE A 84 0.14 3.71 5.58
CA ILE A 84 -1.14 3.93 4.90
C ILE A 84 -0.97 4.93 3.74
N ALA A 85 -0.23 6.02 3.94
CA ALA A 85 0.06 6.97 2.87
C ALA A 85 0.77 6.27 1.69
N TYR A 86 1.74 5.38 1.97
CA TYR A 86 2.39 4.59 0.92
C TYR A 86 1.45 3.58 0.26
N ILE A 87 0.54 2.93 1.00
CA ILE A 87 -0.51 2.06 0.43
C ILE A 87 -1.38 2.86 -0.55
N ARG A 88 -1.76 4.10 -0.22
CA ARG A 88 -2.52 4.97 -1.13
C ARG A 88 -1.72 5.33 -2.38
N ALA A 89 -0.43 5.60 -2.25
CA ALA A 89 0.45 5.82 -3.39
C ALA A 89 0.52 4.57 -4.30
N LEU A 90 0.62 3.36 -3.74
CA LEU A 90 0.57 2.10 -4.50
C LEU A 90 -0.76 1.92 -5.24
N GLN A 91 -1.88 2.22 -4.58
CA GLN A 91 -3.20 2.13 -5.21
C GLN A 91 -3.32 3.10 -6.40
N LEU A 92 -2.79 4.32 -6.26
CA LEU A 92 -2.75 5.29 -7.34
C LEU A 92 -1.81 4.86 -8.47
N SER A 93 -0.66 4.28 -8.16
CA SER A 93 0.31 3.87 -9.19
C SER A 93 -0.23 2.81 -10.15
N GLN A 94 -1.17 1.97 -9.69
CA GLN A 94 -1.78 0.92 -10.52
C GLN A 94 -3.15 1.27 -11.08
N HIS A 95 -3.76 2.39 -10.63
CA HIS A 95 -5.11 2.78 -11.03
C HIS A 95 -5.23 4.28 -11.31
N THR A 96 -4.15 4.93 -11.74
CA THR A 96 -4.20 6.34 -12.10
C THR A 96 -5.12 6.53 -13.29
N GLN A 97 -5.98 7.54 -13.24
CA GLN A 97 -6.84 7.88 -14.35
C GLN A 97 -6.04 8.75 -15.31
N VAL A 98 -6.05 8.40 -16.60
CA VAL A 98 -5.35 9.20 -17.65
C VAL A 98 -5.81 10.66 -17.65
N ALA A 99 -7.07 10.92 -17.27
CA ALA A 99 -7.61 12.27 -17.14
C ALA A 99 -6.90 13.14 -16.08
N LEU A 100 -6.29 12.52 -15.07
CA LEU A 100 -5.55 13.21 -13.99
C LEU A 100 -4.09 13.52 -14.37
N LEU A 101 -3.61 12.97 -15.49
CA LEU A 101 -2.26 13.22 -15.96
C LEU A 101 -2.16 14.60 -16.62
N SER A 102 -1.02 15.24 -16.40
CA SER A 102 -0.61 16.43 -17.15
C SER A 102 -0.40 16.11 -18.63
N ASP A 103 -0.45 17.13 -19.47
CA ASP A 103 -0.22 16.96 -20.92
C ASP A 103 1.19 16.44 -21.22
N GLN A 104 2.16 16.72 -20.35
CA GLN A 104 3.51 16.19 -20.47
C GLN A 104 3.55 14.69 -20.19
N GLU A 105 2.88 14.22 -19.12
CA GLU A 105 2.78 12.79 -18.79
C GLU A 105 2.02 12.02 -19.88
N LYS A 106 0.95 12.60 -20.44
CA LYS A 106 0.21 11.99 -21.56
C LYS A 106 1.10 11.79 -22.79
N LYS A 107 1.87 12.82 -23.18
CA LYS A 107 2.82 12.71 -24.31
C LYS A 107 3.92 11.67 -24.08
N GLN A 108 4.37 11.48 -22.85
CA GLN A 108 5.36 10.43 -22.52
C GLN A 108 4.76 9.02 -22.69
N LEU A 109 3.48 8.84 -22.36
CA LEU A 109 2.77 7.58 -22.59
C LEU A 109 2.55 7.30 -24.09
N GLU A 110 2.24 8.33 -24.89
CA GLU A 110 2.07 8.20 -26.34
C GLU A 110 3.40 7.92 -27.08
N GLY A 111 4.54 8.32 -26.51
CA GLY A 111 5.88 8.13 -27.07
C GLY A 111 6.59 6.83 -26.68
N THR A 112 5.95 5.97 -25.88
CA THR A 112 6.51 4.67 -25.51
C THR A 112 6.00 3.61 -26.50
N PRO A 113 6.88 2.90 -27.24
CA PRO A 113 6.49 1.89 -28.23
C PRO A 113 5.68 0.72 -27.63
#